data_AF-A0FKS9-F1
#
_entry.id   AF-A0FKS9-F1
#
_cell.length_a   1.000
_cell.length_b   1.000
_cell.length_c   1.000
_cell.angle_alpha   90.00
_cell.angle_beta   90.00
_cell.angle_gamma   90.00
#
_symmetry.space_group_name_H-M   'P 1'
#
loop_
_entity.id
_entity.type
_entity.pdbx_description
1 polymer ?
#
loop_
_entity_poly.entity_id
_entity_poly.type
_entity_poly.pdbx_seq_one_letter_code
_entity_poly.pdbx_strand_id
1 'polypeptide(L)'
;MEALNDYNYVLFVIVQVSLMFFISAFISGIRYKKSDYIYIIGIVLSSVYFFGKIGSISLVVITIFIIIFLYFKIRLYSVFLVMVTQIILYCANFVYIIIFSYIITISHSVFIVLPIFLVVYVSISYALAYILNRILKRINGTYLSLNKKFLTVITIVIVITFSLLFAYSQIDASDASTIKQYSLLFLGIIILLSILIFIYSQFTLKEMKYKRNQEEIETYYEYTLKIEAINNEMRKKGEF
;
A
#
# COMPACT_ATOMS: atom_id res chain seq x y z
N MET A 1 13.93 -29.69 -16.28
CA MET A 1 13.92 -28.22 -16.13
C MET A 1 12.55 -27.61 -16.43
N GLU A 2 11.78 -28.12 -17.40
CA GLU A 2 10.41 -27.60 -17.69
C GLU A 2 9.35 -27.94 -16.63
N ALA A 3 9.24 -29.20 -16.18
CA ALA A 3 8.26 -29.56 -15.15
C ALA A 3 8.53 -28.90 -13.77
N LEU A 4 9.78 -28.49 -13.54
CA LEU A 4 10.19 -27.76 -12.34
C LEU A 4 9.72 -26.30 -12.38
N ASN A 5 9.55 -25.75 -13.58
CA ASN A 5 9.08 -24.40 -13.81
C ASN A 5 7.58 -24.33 -13.51
N ASP A 6 6.78 -25.25 -14.08
CA ASP A 6 5.32 -25.21 -13.94
C ASP A 6 4.81 -25.34 -12.49
N TYR A 7 5.36 -26.26 -11.71
CA TYR A 7 4.95 -26.42 -10.30
C TYR A 7 5.38 -25.24 -9.41
N ASN A 8 6.54 -24.64 -9.69
CA ASN A 8 7.00 -23.45 -8.98
C ASN A 8 6.08 -22.25 -9.26
N TYR A 9 5.62 -22.09 -10.50
CA TYR A 9 4.74 -20.99 -10.87
C TYR A 9 3.35 -21.09 -10.25
N VAL A 10 2.72 -22.27 -10.27
CA VAL A 10 1.38 -22.44 -9.68
C VAL A 10 1.40 -22.09 -8.20
N LEU A 11 2.38 -22.63 -7.47
CA LEU A 11 2.47 -22.42 -6.04
C LEU A 11 2.80 -20.95 -5.70
N PHE A 12 3.66 -20.32 -6.50
CA PHE A 12 3.94 -18.89 -6.36
C PHE A 12 2.69 -18.02 -6.59
N VAL A 13 1.92 -18.29 -7.63
CA VAL A 13 0.67 -17.55 -7.94
C VAL A 13 -0.33 -17.70 -6.79
N ILE A 14 -0.50 -18.91 -6.26
CA ILE A 14 -1.38 -19.17 -5.12
C ILE A 14 -0.93 -18.35 -3.90
N VAL A 15 0.36 -18.37 -3.58
CA VAL A 15 0.93 -17.66 -2.44
C VAL A 15 0.83 -16.15 -2.62
N GLN A 16 1.16 -15.62 -3.80
CA GLN A 16 1.08 -14.20 -4.12
C GLN A 16 -0.35 -13.68 -3.97
N VAL A 17 -1.33 -14.34 -4.59
CA VAL A 17 -2.74 -13.93 -4.52
C VAL A 17 -3.30 -14.08 -3.11
N SER A 18 -2.89 -15.13 -2.38
CA SER A 18 -3.26 -15.29 -0.96
C SER A 18 -2.72 -14.13 -0.11
N LEU A 19 -1.44 -13.78 -0.30
CA LEU A 19 -0.82 -12.65 0.39
C LEU A 19 -1.49 -11.32 0.06
N MET A 20 -1.98 -11.13 -1.18
CA MET A 20 -2.75 -9.93 -1.52
C MET A 20 -3.95 -9.71 -0.60
N PHE A 21 -4.66 -10.78 -0.20
CA PHE A 21 -5.76 -10.67 0.76
C PHE A 21 -5.26 -10.49 2.20
N PHE A 22 -4.31 -11.32 2.64
CA PHE A 22 -3.89 -11.30 4.04
C PHE A 22 -3.11 -10.03 4.42
N ILE A 23 -2.22 -9.54 3.56
CA ILE A 23 -1.48 -8.29 3.79
C ILE A 23 -2.45 -7.10 3.76
N SER A 24 -3.38 -7.09 2.80
CA SER A 24 -4.46 -6.10 2.74
C SER A 24 -5.24 -6.05 4.06
N ALA A 25 -5.69 -7.21 4.56
CA ALA A 25 -6.41 -7.29 5.83
C ALA A 25 -5.56 -6.86 7.03
N PHE A 26 -4.28 -7.23 7.05
CA PHE A 26 -3.36 -6.86 8.10
C PHE A 26 -3.14 -5.34 8.19
N ILE A 27 -2.99 -4.67 7.04
CA ILE A 27 -2.82 -3.22 6.96
C ILE A 27 -4.10 -2.49 7.39
N SER A 28 -5.27 -2.95 6.93
CA SER A 28 -6.55 -2.30 7.20
C SER A 28 -7.20 -2.67 8.55
N GLY A 29 -6.75 -3.75 9.19
CA GLY A 29 -7.41 -4.31 10.37
C GLY A 29 -8.75 -5.00 10.06
N ILE A 30 -9.00 -5.39 8.81
CA ILE A 30 -10.22 -6.13 8.43
C ILE A 30 -10.21 -7.52 9.08
N ARG A 31 -11.33 -7.89 9.68
CA ARG A 31 -11.59 -9.28 10.11
C ARG A 31 -12.49 -9.97 9.09
N TYR A 32 -11.99 -11.04 8.48
CA TYR A 32 -12.77 -11.86 7.56
C TYR A 32 -13.74 -12.78 8.32
N LYS A 33 -14.99 -12.85 7.87
CA LYS A 33 -15.98 -13.82 8.32
C LYS A 33 -15.75 -15.16 7.62
N LYS A 34 -16.30 -16.25 8.15
CA LYS A 34 -16.18 -17.60 7.54
C LYS A 34 -16.63 -17.64 6.08
N SER A 35 -17.67 -16.89 5.71
CA SER A 35 -18.15 -16.77 4.33
C SER A 35 -17.14 -16.10 3.39
N ASP A 36 -16.34 -15.16 3.89
CA ASP A 36 -15.37 -14.42 3.08
C ASP A 36 -14.25 -15.33 2.59
N TYR A 37 -13.85 -16.32 3.39
CA TYR A 37 -12.83 -17.29 3.01
C TYR A 37 -13.24 -18.15 1.81
N ILE A 38 -14.54 -18.43 1.63
CA ILE A 38 -15.03 -19.18 0.46
C ILE A 38 -14.78 -18.37 -0.82
N TYR A 39 -15.08 -17.07 -0.79
CA TYR A 39 -14.81 -16.17 -1.91
C TYR A 39 -13.31 -16.00 -2.18
N ILE A 40 -12.50 -15.87 -1.12
CA ILE A 40 -11.03 -15.77 -1.24
C ILE A 40 -10.46 -17.02 -1.91
N ILE A 41 -10.86 -18.22 -1.45
CA ILE A 41 -10.42 -19.48 -2.05
C ILE A 41 -10.87 -19.56 -3.52
N GLY A 42 -12.09 -19.15 -3.83
CA GLY A 42 -12.59 -19.10 -5.21
C GLY A 42 -11.73 -18.20 -6.11
N ILE A 43 -11.34 -17.01 -5.63
CA ILE A 43 -10.48 -16.08 -6.37
C ILE A 43 -9.06 -16.63 -6.53
N VAL A 44 -8.50 -17.26 -5.49
CA VAL A 44 -7.16 -17.89 -5.53
C VAL A 44 -7.13 -19.10 -6.47
N LEU A 45 -8.19 -19.90 -6.55
CA LEU A 45 -8.24 -21.00 -7.52
C LEU A 45 -8.42 -20.46 -8.95
N SER A 46 -9.26 -19.44 -9.11
CA SER A 46 -9.44 -18.79 -10.40
C SER A 46 -8.17 -18.10 -10.90
N SER A 47 -7.29 -17.62 -10.02
CA SER A 47 -6.05 -16.98 -10.43
C SER A 47 -5.09 -17.94 -11.13
N VAL A 48 -4.99 -19.19 -10.66
CA VAL A 48 -4.19 -20.24 -11.31
C VAL A 48 -4.69 -20.51 -12.73
N TYR A 49 -6.01 -20.59 -12.91
CA TYR A 49 -6.62 -20.78 -14.22
C TYR A 49 -6.34 -19.60 -15.17
N PHE A 50 -6.51 -18.37 -14.71
CA PHE A 50 -6.22 -17.18 -15.53
C PHE A 50 -4.75 -17.06 -15.88
N PHE A 51 -3.85 -17.36 -14.94
CA PHE A 51 -2.40 -17.32 -15.17
C PHE A 51 -1.98 -18.34 -16.22
N GLY A 52 -2.53 -19.56 -16.20
CA GLY A 52 -2.22 -20.57 -17.21
C GLY A 52 -2.65 -20.21 -18.64
N LYS A 53 -3.64 -19.32 -18.82
CA LYS A 53 -4.18 -18.92 -20.13
C LYS A 53 -3.59 -17.62 -20.68
N ILE A 54 -3.40 -16.62 -19.82
CA ILE A 54 -3.09 -15.23 -20.20
C ILE A 54 -1.75 -14.77 -19.58
N GLY A 55 -1.01 -15.68 -18.93
CA GLY A 55 0.30 -15.40 -18.35
C GLY A 55 0.27 -14.27 -17.32
N SER A 56 1.27 -13.40 -17.38
CA SER A 56 1.47 -12.29 -16.44
C SER A 56 0.34 -11.23 -16.47
N ILE A 57 -0.41 -11.10 -17.58
CA ILE A 57 -1.56 -10.18 -17.69
C ILE A 57 -2.68 -10.57 -16.73
N SER A 58 -2.76 -11.85 -16.34
CA SER A 58 -3.72 -12.34 -15.34
C SER A 58 -3.63 -11.57 -14.02
N LEU A 59 -2.45 -11.09 -13.62
CA LEU A 59 -2.28 -10.31 -12.37
C LEU A 59 -3.15 -9.07 -12.36
N VAL A 60 -3.31 -8.38 -13.50
CA VAL A 60 -4.15 -7.18 -13.60
C VAL A 60 -5.62 -7.57 -13.39
N VAL A 61 -6.07 -8.64 -14.06
CA VAL A 61 -7.45 -9.15 -13.96
C VAL A 61 -7.77 -9.58 -12.52
N ILE A 62 -6.87 -10.33 -11.89
CA ILE A 62 -7.01 -10.77 -10.49
C ILE A 62 -7.05 -9.57 -9.55
N THR A 63 -6.20 -8.56 -9.78
CA THR A 63 -6.18 -7.33 -8.99
C THR A 63 -7.53 -6.62 -9.02
N ILE A 64 -8.18 -6.55 -10.18
CA ILE A 64 -9.52 -5.97 -10.32
C ILE A 64 -10.55 -6.76 -9.49
N PHE A 65 -10.54 -8.10 -9.55
CA PHE A 65 -11.44 -8.92 -8.75
C PHE A 65 -11.25 -8.70 -7.24
N ILE A 66 -10.00 -8.60 -6.78
CA ILE A 66 -9.69 -8.34 -5.37
C ILE A 66 -10.17 -6.95 -4.95
N ILE A 67 -10.00 -5.92 -5.81
CA ILE A 67 -10.51 -4.57 -5.55
C ILE A 67 -12.04 -4.60 -5.40
N ILE A 68 -12.76 -5.27 -6.31
CA ILE A 68 -14.21 -5.39 -6.26
C ILE A 68 -14.64 -6.06 -4.95
N PHE A 69 -14.01 -7.18 -4.59
CA PHE A 69 -14.32 -7.89 -3.35
C PHE A 69 -14.09 -7.02 -2.11
N LEU A 70 -12.94 -6.35 -2.01
CA LEU A 70 -12.62 -5.49 -0.86
C LEU A 70 -13.42 -4.18 -0.85
N TYR A 71 -13.90 -3.72 -2.01
CA TYR A 71 -14.74 -2.53 -2.10
C TYR A 71 -16.03 -2.68 -1.28
N PHE A 72 -16.63 -3.87 -1.25
CA PHE A 72 -17.81 -4.13 -0.42
C PHE A 72 -17.55 -3.99 1.09
N LYS A 73 -16.29 -4.07 1.53
CA LYS A 73 -15.91 -3.95 2.96
C LYS A 73 -15.42 -2.56 3.34
N ILE A 74 -14.55 -1.96 2.53
CA ILE A 74 -13.83 -0.73 2.87
C ILE A 74 -14.03 0.41 1.85
N ARG A 75 -14.98 0.27 0.91
CA ARG A 75 -15.30 1.25 -0.15
C ARG A 75 -14.04 1.65 -0.94
N LEU A 76 -13.87 2.95 -1.25
CA LEU A 76 -12.76 3.46 -2.06
C LEU A 76 -11.35 3.20 -1.47
N TYR A 77 -11.26 2.94 -0.16
CA TYR A 77 -9.98 2.58 0.46
C TYR A 77 -9.46 1.23 -0.04
N SER A 78 -10.31 0.39 -0.64
CA SER A 78 -9.89 -0.89 -1.24
C SER A 78 -8.88 -0.72 -2.37
N VAL A 79 -9.09 0.27 -3.24
CA VAL A 79 -8.22 0.51 -4.40
C VAL A 79 -6.82 0.87 -3.93
N PHE A 80 -6.73 1.84 -3.01
CA PHE A 80 -5.47 2.25 -2.37
C PHE A 80 -4.74 1.03 -1.78
N LEU A 81 -5.45 0.27 -0.96
CA LEU A 81 -4.86 -0.77 -0.14
C LEU A 81 -4.43 -2.00 -0.95
N VAL A 82 -5.19 -2.39 -1.98
CA VAL A 82 -4.79 -3.47 -2.90
C VAL A 82 -3.55 -3.07 -3.69
N MET A 83 -3.49 -1.82 -4.17
CA MET A 83 -2.34 -1.34 -4.94
C MET A 83 -1.08 -1.22 -4.08
N VAL A 84 -1.20 -0.73 -2.84
CA VAL A 84 -0.09 -0.74 -1.87
C VAL A 84 0.40 -2.16 -1.61
N THR A 85 -0.52 -3.10 -1.45
CA THR A 85 -0.16 -4.50 -1.24
C THR A 85 0.57 -5.09 -2.46
N GLN A 86 0.15 -4.74 -3.68
CA GLN A 86 0.90 -5.12 -4.88
C GLN A 86 2.32 -4.57 -4.89
N ILE A 87 2.51 -3.29 -4.55
CA ILE A 87 3.84 -2.69 -4.48
C ILE A 87 4.72 -3.43 -3.47
N ILE A 88 4.18 -3.76 -2.29
CA ILE A 88 4.90 -4.55 -1.27
C ILE A 88 5.34 -5.90 -1.85
N LEU A 89 4.44 -6.61 -2.53
CA LEU A 89 4.73 -7.91 -3.12
C LEU A 89 5.76 -7.83 -4.26
N TYR A 90 5.73 -6.77 -5.06
CA TYR A 90 6.76 -6.50 -6.08
C TYR A 90 8.12 -6.22 -5.45
N CYS A 91 8.19 -5.39 -4.41
CA CYS A 91 9.44 -5.14 -3.69
C CYS A 91 9.98 -6.43 -3.03
N ALA A 92 9.11 -7.22 -2.41
CA ALA A 92 9.49 -8.51 -1.85
C ALA A 92 10.00 -9.49 -2.93
N ASN A 93 9.40 -9.46 -4.13
CA ASN A 93 9.83 -10.27 -5.26
C ASN A 93 11.24 -9.87 -5.76
N PHE A 94 11.55 -8.57 -5.77
CA PHE A 94 12.89 -8.10 -6.15
C PHE A 94 13.97 -8.56 -5.15
N VAL A 95 13.71 -8.41 -3.85
CA VAL A 95 14.62 -8.91 -2.80
C VAL A 95 14.75 -10.44 -2.88
N TYR A 96 13.66 -11.14 -3.20
CA TYR A 96 13.67 -12.58 -3.46
C TYR A 96 14.64 -12.95 -4.59
N ILE A 97 14.58 -12.30 -5.76
CA ILE A 97 15.43 -12.65 -6.91
C ILE A 97 16.92 -12.57 -6.54
N ILE A 98 17.30 -11.58 -5.74
CA ILE A 98 18.67 -11.40 -5.24
C ILE A 98 19.10 -12.55 -4.31
N ILE A 99 18.24 -12.93 -3.37
CA ILE A 99 18.54 -14.01 -2.42
C ILE A 99 18.54 -15.38 -3.12
N PHE A 100 17.62 -15.59 -4.06
CA PHE A 100 17.49 -16.82 -4.83
C PHE A 100 18.68 -17.07 -5.75
N SER A 101 19.17 -16.03 -6.44
CA SER A 101 20.36 -16.15 -7.28
C SER A 101 21.59 -16.58 -6.47
N TYR A 102 21.66 -16.18 -5.19
CA TYR A 102 22.69 -16.65 -4.27
C TYR A 102 22.46 -18.09 -3.81
N ILE A 103 21.24 -18.47 -3.43
CA ILE A 103 20.94 -19.82 -2.89
C ILE A 103 21.14 -20.94 -3.92
N ILE A 104 20.84 -20.71 -5.21
CA ILE A 104 21.06 -21.71 -6.27
C ILE A 104 22.54 -22.08 -6.40
N THR A 105 23.47 -21.20 -6.01
CA THR A 105 24.91 -21.53 -6.01
C THR A 105 25.31 -22.54 -4.94
N ILE A 106 24.47 -22.75 -3.92
CA ILE A 106 24.74 -23.62 -2.76
C ILE A 106 24.01 -24.96 -2.89
N SER A 107 22.77 -24.96 -3.38
CA SER A 107 21.98 -26.19 -3.54
C SER A 107 21.10 -26.14 -4.78
N HIS A 108 21.16 -27.21 -5.59
CA HIS A 108 20.32 -27.36 -6.78
C HIS A 108 19.03 -28.17 -6.52
N SER A 109 18.82 -28.65 -5.29
CA SER A 109 17.67 -29.49 -4.97
C SER A 109 16.40 -28.64 -4.73
N VAL A 110 15.37 -28.90 -5.52
CA VAL A 110 14.13 -28.09 -5.53
C VAL A 110 13.35 -28.20 -4.23
N PHE A 111 13.37 -29.39 -3.63
CA PHE A 111 12.72 -29.66 -2.35
C PHE A 111 13.32 -28.84 -1.20
N ILE A 112 14.55 -28.34 -1.33
CA ILE A 112 15.19 -27.48 -0.33
C ILE A 112 15.00 -26.01 -0.70
N VAL A 113 15.19 -25.66 -1.97
CA VAL A 113 15.15 -24.27 -2.43
C VAL A 113 13.73 -23.68 -2.37
N LEU A 114 12.69 -24.45 -2.72
CA LEU A 114 11.31 -23.95 -2.77
C LEU A 114 10.69 -23.63 -1.38
N PRO A 115 10.83 -24.47 -0.34
CA PRO A 115 10.32 -24.11 0.99
C PRO A 115 11.04 -22.89 1.58
N ILE A 116 12.36 -22.81 1.43
CA ILE A 116 13.16 -21.66 1.86
C ILE A 116 12.67 -20.40 1.12
N PHE A 117 12.43 -20.52 -0.18
CA PHE A 117 11.87 -19.46 -1.01
C PHE A 117 10.56 -18.90 -0.44
N LEU A 118 9.59 -19.76 -0.13
CA LEU A 118 8.28 -19.32 0.36
C LEU A 118 8.39 -18.60 1.71
N VAL A 119 9.21 -19.15 2.61
CA VAL A 119 9.41 -18.56 3.93
C VAL A 119 10.02 -17.17 3.82
N VAL A 120 11.05 -17.00 2.97
CA VAL A 120 11.70 -15.71 2.74
C VAL A 120 10.73 -14.71 2.10
N TYR A 121 10.00 -15.12 1.06
CA TYR A 121 9.07 -14.24 0.36
C TYR A 121 7.93 -13.75 1.28
N VAL A 122 7.32 -14.67 2.04
CA VAL A 122 6.25 -14.34 3.00
C VAL A 122 6.78 -13.44 4.12
N SER A 123 7.95 -13.74 4.69
CA SER A 123 8.52 -12.97 5.80
C SER A 123 8.87 -11.54 5.39
N ILE A 124 9.52 -11.34 4.24
CA ILE A 124 9.83 -9.99 3.73
C ILE A 124 8.54 -9.21 3.46
N SER A 125 7.54 -9.86 2.86
CA SER A 125 6.25 -9.22 2.57
C SER A 125 5.55 -8.73 3.83
N TYR A 126 5.51 -9.55 4.89
CA TYR A 126 4.96 -9.15 6.18
C TYR A 126 5.81 -8.09 6.90
N ALA A 127 7.14 -8.15 6.80
CA ALA A 127 8.03 -7.13 7.37
C ALA A 127 7.76 -5.75 6.76
N LEU A 128 7.66 -5.67 5.43
CA LEU A 128 7.29 -4.45 4.72
C LEU A 128 5.88 -3.97 5.07
N ALA A 129 4.91 -4.89 5.13
CA ALA A 129 3.54 -4.58 5.54
C ALA A 129 3.46 -4.04 6.97
N TYR A 130 4.28 -4.56 7.89
CA TYR A 130 4.37 -4.08 9.27
C TYR A 130 4.88 -2.64 9.36
N ILE A 131 5.96 -2.33 8.63
CA ILE A 131 6.50 -0.97 8.54
C ILE A 131 5.41 -0.02 8.01
N LEU A 132 4.74 -0.40 6.93
CA LEU A 132 3.69 0.42 6.33
C LEU A 132 2.46 0.61 7.24
N ASN A 133 2.01 -0.45 7.92
CA ASN A 133 0.91 -0.36 8.89
C ASN A 133 1.25 0.63 10.02
N ARG A 134 2.49 0.60 10.53
CA ARG A 134 2.95 1.54 11.56
C ARG A 134 2.95 3.00 11.06
N ILE A 135 3.38 3.22 9.82
CA ILE A 135 3.34 4.54 9.17
C ILE A 135 1.89 5.01 9.02
N LEU A 136 1.00 4.18 8.48
CA LEU A 136 -0.41 4.52 8.28
C LEU A 136 -1.14 4.80 9.59
N LYS A 137 -0.88 4.06 10.67
CA LYS A 137 -1.45 4.35 11.99
C LYS A 137 -1.02 5.71 12.54
N ARG A 138 0.24 6.12 12.29
CA ARG A 138 0.68 7.48 12.62
C ARG A 138 -0.03 8.55 11.79
N ILE A 139 -0.28 8.28 10.50
CA ILE A 139 -0.98 9.21 9.59
C ILE A 139 -2.48 9.29 9.88
N ASN A 140 -3.12 8.20 10.32
CA ASN A 140 -4.56 8.18 10.60
C ASN A 140 -4.96 9.02 11.83
N GLY A 141 -4.02 9.33 12.73
CA GLY A 141 -4.24 10.31 13.81
C GLY A 141 -4.22 11.77 13.32
N THR A 142 -3.95 12.00 12.04
CA THR A 142 -3.83 13.29 11.37
C THR A 142 -5.11 13.52 10.55
N TYR A 143 -5.72 14.70 10.63
CA TYR A 143 -7.02 15.02 9.99
C TYR A 143 -7.00 14.82 8.45
N LEU A 144 -5.80 14.75 7.88
CA LEU A 144 -5.47 14.41 6.48
C LEU A 144 -6.06 13.10 5.96
N SER A 145 -6.04 12.02 6.75
CA SER A 145 -6.38 10.66 6.24
C SER A 145 -7.85 10.50 5.85
N LEU A 146 -8.72 11.39 6.35
CA LEU A 146 -10.17 11.36 6.12
C LEU A 146 -10.62 12.25 4.95
N ASN A 147 -9.72 13.07 4.37
CA ASN A 147 -10.08 13.90 3.23
C ASN A 147 -10.15 13.06 1.95
N LYS A 148 -11.37 12.87 1.42
CA LYS A 148 -11.64 12.13 0.18
C LYS A 148 -10.78 12.60 -1.01
N LYS A 149 -10.47 13.90 -1.10
CA LYS A 149 -9.63 14.46 -2.18
C LYS A 149 -8.19 13.98 -2.05
N PHE A 150 -7.64 13.99 -0.85
CA PHE A 150 -6.28 13.53 -0.57
C PHE A 150 -6.12 12.03 -0.85
N LEU A 151 -7.07 11.21 -0.37
CA LEU A 151 -7.06 9.77 -0.62
C LEU A 151 -7.12 9.45 -2.12
N THR A 152 -7.93 10.19 -2.89
CA THR A 152 -8.02 10.04 -4.35
C THR A 152 -6.70 10.34 -5.03
N VAL A 153 -6.05 11.46 -4.69
CA VAL A 153 -4.76 11.87 -5.27
C VAL A 153 -3.67 10.83 -4.98
N ILE A 154 -3.56 10.38 -3.73
CA ILE A 154 -2.59 9.35 -3.36
C ILE A 154 -2.86 8.04 -4.12
N THR A 155 -4.14 7.66 -4.26
CA THR A 155 -4.52 6.45 -4.99
C THR A 155 -4.10 6.53 -6.47
N ILE A 156 -4.29 7.68 -7.12
CA ILE A 156 -3.86 7.90 -8.51
C ILE A 156 -2.34 7.71 -8.62
N VAL A 157 -1.57 8.33 -7.74
CA VAL A 157 -0.11 8.20 -7.75
C VAL A 157 0.31 6.74 -7.61
N ILE A 158 -0.31 6.01 -6.69
CA ILE A 158 0.00 4.60 -6.43
C ILE A 158 -0.37 3.72 -7.63
N VAL A 159 -1.50 3.98 -8.30
CA VAL A 159 -1.89 3.27 -9.54
C VAL A 159 -0.87 3.50 -10.64
N ILE A 160 -0.38 4.73 -10.82
CA ILE A 160 0.67 5.02 -11.81
C ILE A 160 1.96 4.27 -11.47
N THR A 161 2.37 4.29 -10.20
CA THR A 161 3.55 3.54 -9.73
C THR A 161 3.42 2.03 -9.99
N PHE A 162 2.25 1.45 -9.72
CA PHE A 162 1.97 0.06 -10.03
C PHE A 162 2.05 -0.22 -11.54
N SER A 163 1.42 0.61 -12.38
CA SER A 163 1.47 0.44 -13.84
C SER A 163 2.91 0.46 -14.37
N LEU A 164 3.77 1.32 -13.83
CA LEU A 164 5.19 1.36 -14.17
C LEU A 164 5.94 0.10 -13.73
N LEU A 165 5.70 -0.39 -12.50
CA LEU A 165 6.28 -1.64 -11.99
C LEU A 165 5.78 -2.88 -12.72
N PHE A 166 4.52 -2.88 -13.17
CA PHE A 166 3.98 -3.96 -13.97
C PHE A 166 4.60 -3.98 -15.37
N ALA A 167 4.67 -2.82 -16.04
CA ALA A 167 5.33 -2.70 -17.34
C ALA A 167 6.81 -3.15 -17.26
N TYR A 168 7.50 -2.78 -16.19
CA TYR A 168 8.84 -3.26 -15.87
C TYR A 168 8.95 -4.79 -15.84
N SER A 169 8.00 -5.47 -15.18
CA SER A 169 8.06 -6.93 -15.01
C SER A 169 7.93 -7.74 -16.30
N GLN A 170 7.59 -7.08 -17.42
CA GLN A 170 7.44 -7.71 -18.73
C GLN A 170 8.68 -7.56 -19.63
N ILE A 171 9.72 -6.85 -19.18
CA ILE A 171 10.93 -6.60 -19.98
C ILE A 171 11.94 -7.72 -19.73
N ASP A 172 12.36 -8.41 -20.79
CA ASP A 172 13.39 -9.46 -20.73
C ASP A 172 14.78 -8.89 -20.44
N ALA A 173 15.43 -9.40 -19.39
CA ALA A 173 16.62 -8.82 -18.76
C ALA A 173 17.97 -9.25 -19.39
N SER A 174 18.06 -9.41 -20.71
CA SER A 174 19.25 -10.01 -21.35
C SER A 174 20.19 -9.03 -22.06
N ASP A 175 19.92 -7.71 -22.07
CA ASP A 175 20.61 -6.79 -22.99
C ASP A 175 21.02 -5.44 -22.37
N ALA A 176 22.13 -4.82 -22.78
CA ALA A 176 22.64 -3.56 -22.16
C ALA A 176 21.67 -2.35 -22.31
N SER A 177 20.77 -2.42 -23.30
CA SER A 177 19.64 -1.48 -23.47
C SER A 177 18.63 -1.57 -22.32
N THR A 178 18.50 -2.73 -21.68
CA THR A 178 17.65 -2.92 -20.51
C THR A 178 18.15 -2.09 -19.33
N ILE A 179 19.47 -2.01 -19.08
CA ILE A 179 20.06 -1.19 -17.98
C ILE A 179 19.66 0.29 -18.09
N LYS A 180 19.57 0.81 -19.30
CA LYS A 180 19.13 2.19 -19.56
C LYS A 180 17.64 2.38 -19.29
N GLN A 181 16.81 1.39 -19.63
CA GLN A 181 15.38 1.36 -19.31
C GLN A 181 15.11 1.15 -17.80
N TYR A 182 15.92 0.31 -17.13
CA TYR A 182 15.96 0.13 -15.67
C TYR A 182 16.17 1.46 -14.96
N SER A 183 17.17 2.24 -15.40
CA SER A 183 17.51 3.53 -14.80
C SER A 183 16.41 4.59 -15.01
N LEU A 184 15.78 4.62 -16.19
CA LEU A 184 14.67 5.54 -16.50
C LEU A 184 13.41 5.23 -15.65
N LEU A 185 13.12 3.96 -15.42
CA LEU A 185 11.99 3.52 -14.57
C LEU A 185 12.24 3.85 -13.10
N PHE A 186 13.46 3.62 -12.61
CA PHE A 186 13.84 3.98 -11.26
C PHE A 186 13.76 5.50 -11.04
N LEU A 187 14.17 6.30 -12.03
CA LEU A 187 13.98 7.75 -12.06
C LEU A 187 12.49 8.13 -11.98
N GLY A 188 11.63 7.45 -12.74
CA GLY A 188 10.18 7.66 -12.71
C GLY A 188 9.56 7.40 -11.33
N ILE A 189 9.99 6.32 -10.66
CA ILE A 189 9.57 5.98 -9.30
C ILE A 189 10.04 7.04 -8.30
N ILE A 190 11.28 7.53 -8.42
CA ILE A 190 11.83 8.60 -7.57
C ILE A 190 11.04 9.90 -7.75
N ILE A 191 10.71 10.28 -8.98
CA ILE A 191 9.92 11.48 -9.28
C ILE A 191 8.51 11.35 -8.68
N LEU A 192 7.85 10.20 -8.84
CA LEU A 192 6.54 9.93 -8.25
C LEU A 192 6.57 9.97 -6.72
N LEU A 193 7.57 9.37 -6.09
CA LEU A 193 7.78 9.45 -4.63
C LEU A 193 7.99 10.88 -4.16
N SER A 194 8.76 11.68 -4.91
CA SER A 194 9.01 13.09 -4.59
C SER A 194 7.73 13.92 -4.67
N ILE A 195 6.87 13.68 -5.68
CA ILE A 195 5.55 14.32 -5.78
C ILE A 195 4.66 13.93 -4.59
N LEU A 196 4.66 12.66 -4.18
CA LEU A 196 3.93 12.18 -3.00
C LEU A 196 4.37 12.89 -1.72
N ILE A 197 5.69 12.98 -1.50
CA ILE A 197 6.27 13.67 -0.34
C ILE A 197 5.91 15.16 -0.36
N PHE A 198 5.98 15.80 -1.52
CA PHE A 198 5.61 17.20 -1.69
C PHE A 198 4.14 17.44 -1.34
N ILE A 199 3.22 16.61 -1.88
CA ILE A 199 1.79 16.69 -1.58
C ILE A 199 1.57 16.50 -0.07
N TYR A 200 2.14 15.45 0.52
CA TYR A 200 2.03 15.19 1.96
C TYR A 200 2.51 16.39 2.81
N SER A 201 3.63 16.99 2.43
CA SER A 201 4.19 18.18 3.10
C SER A 201 3.23 19.37 3.04
N GLN A 202 2.66 19.68 1.87
CA GLN A 202 1.68 20.77 1.71
C GLN A 202 0.44 20.57 2.55
N PHE A 203 -0.05 19.33 2.63
CA PHE A 203 -1.21 19.01 3.44
C PHE A 203 -0.89 19.13 4.95
N THR A 204 0.28 18.65 5.39
CA THR A 204 0.74 18.80 6.79
C THR A 204 0.87 20.26 7.18
N LEU A 205 1.42 21.10 6.29
CA LEU A 205 1.52 22.55 6.49
C LEU A 205 0.15 23.22 6.65
N LYS A 206 -0.85 22.80 5.87
CA LYS A 206 -2.22 23.30 6.02
C LYS A 206 -2.81 22.90 7.37
N GLU A 207 -2.63 21.64 7.80
CA GLU A 207 -3.14 21.19 9.10
C GLU A 207 -2.56 21.97 10.27
N MET A 208 -1.24 22.24 10.27
CA MET A 208 -0.61 23.04 11.33
C MET A 208 -1.18 24.47 11.38
N LYS A 209 -1.45 25.09 10.22
CA LYS A 209 -2.10 26.41 10.16
C LYS A 209 -3.54 26.35 10.69
N TYR A 210 -4.31 25.32 10.36
CA TYR A 210 -5.67 25.16 10.87
C TYR A 210 -5.70 25.01 12.39
N LYS A 211 -4.81 24.19 12.97
CA LYS A 211 -4.73 24.02 14.44
C LYS A 211 -4.37 25.33 15.14
N ARG A 212 -3.35 26.04 14.64
CA ARG A 212 -2.97 27.34 15.19
C ARG A 212 -4.10 28.36 15.14
N ASN A 213 -4.84 28.43 14.02
CA ASN A 213 -5.96 29.36 13.90
C ASN A 213 -7.13 29.00 14.86
N GLN A 214 -7.35 27.72 15.15
CA GLN A 214 -8.35 27.32 16.14
C GLN A 214 -7.95 27.75 17.56
N GLU A 215 -6.69 27.53 17.93
CA GLU A 215 -6.13 27.97 19.21
C GLU A 215 -6.21 29.50 19.36
N GLU A 216 -5.93 30.24 18.27
CA GLU A 216 -6.09 31.70 18.24
C GLU A 216 -7.55 32.13 18.49
N ILE A 217 -8.53 31.52 17.81
CA ILE A 217 -9.97 31.82 17.98
C ILE A 217 -10.43 31.52 19.42
N GLU A 218 -10.02 30.39 19.98
CA GLU A 218 -10.36 30.00 21.35
C GLU A 218 -9.79 30.99 22.37
N THR A 219 -8.55 31.43 22.16
CA THR A 219 -7.91 32.47 22.98
C THR A 219 -8.67 33.81 22.90
N TYR A 220 -9.08 34.24 21.69
CA TYR A 220 -9.87 35.46 21.52
C TYR A 220 -11.25 35.38 22.18
N TYR A 221 -11.89 34.21 22.11
CA TYR A 221 -13.17 33.96 22.77
C TYR A 221 -13.05 34.04 24.29
N GLU A 222 -12.05 33.39 24.88
CA GLU A 222 -11.77 33.50 26.32
C GLU A 222 -11.49 34.94 26.76
N TYR A 223 -10.73 35.70 25.97
CA TYR A 223 -10.47 37.10 26.24
C TYR A 223 -11.76 37.92 26.26
N THR A 224 -12.65 37.68 25.30
CA THR A 224 -13.94 38.37 25.20
C THR A 224 -14.83 38.09 26.41
N LEU A 225 -14.93 36.82 26.83
CA LEU A 225 -15.67 36.43 28.04
C LEU A 225 -15.10 37.09 29.31
N LYS A 226 -13.78 37.20 29.43
CA LYS A 226 -13.14 37.89 30.56
C LYS A 226 -13.50 39.38 30.59
N ILE A 227 -13.48 40.06 29.43
CA ILE A 227 -13.88 41.47 29.33
C ILE A 227 -15.36 41.64 29.71
N GLU A 228 -16.23 40.74 29.24
CA GLU A 228 -17.66 40.78 29.56
C GLU A 228 -17.93 40.55 31.06
N ALA A 229 -17.20 39.62 31.68
CA ALA A 229 -17.25 39.40 33.13
C ALA A 229 -16.81 40.65 33.91
N ILE A 230 -15.69 41.27 33.54
CA ILE A 230 -15.20 42.51 34.17
C ILE A 230 -16.23 43.63 33.99
N ASN A 231 -16.79 43.80 32.79
CA ASN A 231 -17.78 44.84 32.53
C ASN A 231 -19.06 44.64 33.36
N ASN A 232 -19.51 43.40 33.53
CA ASN A 232 -20.62 43.07 34.42
C ASN A 232 -20.29 43.35 35.89
N GLU A 233 -19.06 43.10 36.33
CA GLU A 233 -18.62 43.46 37.69
C GLU A 233 -18.60 44.98 37.90
N MET A 234 -18.07 45.74 36.93
CA MET A 234 -18.05 47.20 36.97
C MET A 234 -19.47 47.79 37.03
N ARG A 235 -20.40 47.26 36.23
CA ARG A 235 -21.83 47.60 36.28
C ARG A 235 -22.46 47.32 37.65
N LYS A 236 -22.10 46.21 38.29
CA LYS A 236 -22.60 45.89 39.65
C LYS A 236 -22.04 46.81 40.73
N LYS A 237 -20.82 47.35 40.53
CA LYS A 237 -20.18 48.28 41.45
C LYS A 237 -20.58 49.75 41.25
N GLY A 238 -21.32 50.06 40.19
CA GLY A 238 -21.75 51.43 39.86
C GLY A 238 -20.62 52.32 39.34
N GLU A 239 -19.53 51.71 38.83
CA GLU A 239 -18.36 52.40 38.27
C GLU A 239 -18.54 52.71 36.77
N PHE A 240 -19.76 52.56 36.24
CA PHE A 240 -20.17 52.78 34.86
C PHE A 240 -21.53 53.49 34.78
#